data_AF-A0A6L6JIH8-F1
#
_entry.id   AF-A0A6L6JIH8-F1
#
_cell.length_a   1.000
_cell.length_b   1.000
_cell.length_c   1.000
_cell.angle_alpha   90.00
_cell.angle_beta   90.00
_cell.angle_gamma   90.00
#
_symmetry.space_group_name_H-M   'P 1'
#
loop_
_entity.id
_entity.type
_entity.pdbx_description
1 polymer ?
#
loop_
_entity_poly.entity_id
_entity_poly.type
_entity_poly.pdbx_seq_one_letter_code
_entity_poly.pdbx_strand_id
1 'polypeptide(L)'
;MIEKLKQLLGNTFGDDGDALMTDRDHTKLLAAVALMVEVIAVDDQQHDAEIAMLRQLVMERFDLSADKAEALIEQAEAALQQSTDFYRFTSAINLEFDHDEKIELIESLWQLAYADEHLDAIEQHVIRKLASLLHVSHKDFIATKLRVVEEDD
;
A
#
# COMPACT_ATOMS: atom_id res chain seq x y z
N MET A 1 7.75 3.08 -16.29
CA MET A 1 8.14 2.00 -15.36
C MET A 1 6.91 1.23 -14.87
N ILE A 2 5.78 1.93 -14.65
CA ILE A 2 4.42 1.39 -14.41
C ILE A 2 3.96 0.34 -15.45
N GLU A 3 4.39 0.43 -16.72
CA GLU A 3 4.02 -0.54 -17.77
C GLU A 3 4.57 -1.96 -17.55
N LYS A 4 5.72 -2.11 -16.85
CA LYS A 4 6.29 -3.45 -16.59
C LYS A 4 5.53 -4.19 -15.49
N LEU A 5 5.07 -3.46 -14.47
CA LEU A 5 4.23 -4.01 -13.43
C LEU A 5 2.84 -4.38 -14.00
N LYS A 6 2.29 -3.51 -14.86
CA LYS A 6 1.07 -3.80 -15.63
C LYS A 6 1.21 -4.97 -16.60
N GLN A 7 2.39 -5.28 -17.13
CA GLN A 7 2.60 -6.48 -17.96
C GLN A 7 2.81 -7.75 -17.14
N LEU A 8 3.41 -7.64 -15.95
CA LEU A 8 3.54 -8.77 -15.02
C LEU A 8 2.19 -9.15 -14.39
N LEU A 9 1.32 -8.17 -14.13
CA LEU A 9 -0.05 -8.37 -13.62
C LEU A 9 -1.07 -8.59 -14.75
N GLY A 10 -0.93 -7.91 -15.89
CA GLY A 10 -1.85 -8.01 -17.03
C GLY A 10 -1.76 -9.35 -17.79
N ASN A 11 -0.67 -10.11 -17.62
CA ASN A 11 -0.60 -11.49 -18.13
C ASN A 11 -1.21 -12.53 -17.17
N THR A 12 -1.64 -12.11 -15.97
CA THR A 12 -2.41 -12.95 -15.02
C THR A 12 -3.89 -12.58 -14.94
N PHE A 13 -4.29 -11.44 -15.50
CA PHE A 13 -5.68 -10.97 -15.48
C PHE A 13 -6.15 -10.67 -16.90
N GLY A 14 -6.70 -11.68 -17.57
CA GLY A 14 -7.45 -11.54 -18.81
C GLY A 14 -8.92 -11.87 -18.59
N ASP A 15 -9.79 -10.87 -18.79
CA ASP A 15 -11.22 -10.82 -19.17
C ASP A 15 -12.25 -11.85 -18.64
N ASP A 16 -11.88 -12.76 -17.75
CA ASP A 16 -12.76 -13.57 -16.93
C ASP A 16 -12.22 -13.48 -15.51
N GLY A 17 -12.89 -12.72 -14.65
CA GLY A 17 -12.48 -12.35 -13.28
C GLY A 17 -12.41 -13.50 -12.26
N ASP A 18 -12.12 -14.71 -12.73
CA ASP A 18 -11.96 -15.99 -12.02
C ASP A 18 -10.56 -16.61 -12.29
N ALA A 19 -9.57 -15.79 -12.65
CA ALA A 19 -8.18 -16.22 -12.65
C ALA A 19 -7.73 -16.42 -11.19
N LEU A 20 -7.38 -17.66 -10.87
CA LEU A 20 -6.83 -18.11 -9.58
C LEU A 20 -5.65 -17.22 -9.15
N MET A 21 -5.95 -16.17 -8.38
CA MET A 21 -4.93 -15.40 -7.69
C MET A 21 -4.13 -16.39 -6.85
N THR A 22 -2.83 -16.48 -7.05
CA THR A 22 -2.04 -17.45 -6.31
C THR A 22 -2.08 -17.08 -4.83
N ASP A 23 -2.00 -18.08 -3.94
CA ASP A 23 -1.95 -17.85 -2.49
C ASP A 23 -0.81 -16.86 -2.11
N ARG A 24 0.27 -16.89 -2.90
CA ARG A 24 1.41 -15.97 -2.81
C ARG A 24 1.04 -14.54 -3.19
N ASP A 25 0.39 -14.34 -4.33
CA ASP A 25 -0.06 -13.00 -4.76
C ASP A 25 -1.07 -12.44 -3.76
N HIS A 26 -1.99 -13.27 -3.26
CA HIS A 26 -2.92 -12.87 -2.19
C HIS A 26 -2.22 -12.42 -0.93
N THR A 27 -1.23 -13.19 -0.47
CA THR A 27 -0.43 -12.82 0.71
C THR A 27 0.33 -11.52 0.49
N LYS A 28 0.88 -11.32 -0.72
CA LYS A 28 1.60 -10.11 -1.13
C LYS A 28 0.68 -8.88 -1.05
N LEU A 29 -0.50 -8.97 -1.66
CA LEU A 29 -1.49 -7.90 -1.67
C LEU A 29 -2.00 -7.59 -0.26
N LEU A 30 -2.38 -8.62 0.49
CA LEU A 30 -2.87 -8.48 1.86
C LEU A 30 -1.85 -7.77 2.75
N ALA A 31 -0.55 -8.10 2.61
CA ALA A 31 0.49 -7.45 3.40
C ALA A 31 0.67 -5.96 3.05
N ALA A 32 0.59 -5.62 1.75
CA ALA A 32 0.67 -4.22 1.32
C ALA A 32 -0.52 -3.41 1.81
N VAL A 33 -1.75 -3.93 1.62
CA VAL A 33 -2.98 -3.26 2.08
C VAL A 33 -3.02 -3.16 3.60
N ALA A 34 -2.53 -4.16 4.34
CA ALA A 34 -2.40 -4.05 5.79
C ALA A 34 -1.47 -2.91 6.22
N LEU A 35 -0.34 -2.69 5.54
CA LEU A 35 0.51 -1.54 5.86
C LEU A 35 -0.16 -0.20 5.51
N MET A 36 -0.98 -0.16 4.45
CA MET A 36 -1.73 1.05 4.08
C MET A 36 -2.81 1.38 5.11
N VAL A 37 -3.62 0.38 5.50
CA VAL A 37 -4.64 0.51 6.55
C VAL A 37 -4.02 0.94 7.87
N GLU A 38 -2.87 0.38 8.24
CA GLU A 38 -2.17 0.76 9.46
C GLU A 38 -1.74 2.23 9.44
N VAL A 39 -1.28 2.77 8.31
CA VAL A 39 -0.90 4.19 8.24
C VAL A 39 -2.07 5.12 8.52
N ILE A 40 -3.25 4.83 7.96
CA ILE A 40 -4.45 5.68 8.13
C ILE A 40 -5.20 5.40 9.45
N ALA A 41 -4.90 4.29 10.13
CA ALA A 41 -5.50 3.94 11.42
C ALA A 41 -4.66 4.41 12.63
N VAL A 42 -3.58 5.14 12.38
CA VAL A 42 -2.61 5.56 13.40
C VAL A 42 -3.14 6.67 14.30
N ASP A 43 -4.04 7.51 13.79
CA ASP A 43 -4.84 8.39 14.63
C ASP A 43 -6.27 7.84 14.81
N ASP A 44 -6.95 8.32 15.85
CA ASP A 44 -8.38 7.99 16.09
C ASP A 44 -9.32 8.79 15.16
N GLN A 45 -8.77 9.48 14.15
CA GLN A 45 -9.48 10.37 13.23
C GLN A 45 -9.27 9.92 11.78
N GLN A 46 -9.69 8.70 11.45
CA GLN A 46 -9.77 8.30 10.05
C GLN A 46 -10.53 9.34 9.23
N HIS A 47 -9.85 10.01 8.31
CA HIS A 47 -10.47 11.00 7.44
C HIS A 47 -11.14 10.29 6.27
N ASP A 48 -12.38 10.69 5.93
CA ASP A 48 -13.10 10.13 4.77
C ASP A 48 -12.28 10.19 3.47
N ALA A 49 -11.38 11.19 3.36
CA ALA A 49 -10.45 11.36 2.25
C ALA A 49 -9.39 10.24 2.16
N GLU A 50 -8.81 9.84 3.30
CA GLU A 50 -7.81 8.75 3.38
C GLU A 50 -8.42 7.41 3.01
N ILE A 51 -9.63 7.11 3.49
CA ILE A 51 -10.35 5.87 3.17
C ILE A 51 -10.73 5.85 1.68
N ALA A 52 -11.17 6.98 1.13
CA ALA A 52 -11.46 7.08 -0.31
C ALA A 52 -10.18 6.87 -1.15
N MET A 53 -9.06 7.48 -0.75
CA MET A 53 -7.76 7.29 -1.40
C MET A 53 -7.27 5.85 -1.28
N LEU A 54 -7.46 5.19 -0.14
CA LEU A 54 -7.14 3.77 0.05
C LEU A 54 -7.88 2.89 -0.95
N ARG A 55 -9.20 3.06 -1.05
CA ARG A 55 -10.02 2.31 -2.01
C ARG A 55 -9.53 2.55 -3.44
N GLN A 56 -9.28 3.80 -3.80
CA GLN A 56 -8.79 4.15 -5.14
C GLN A 56 -7.43 3.50 -5.45
N LEU A 57 -6.46 3.62 -4.55
CA LEU A 57 -5.12 3.04 -4.73
C LEU A 57 -5.17 1.52 -4.82
N VAL A 58 -5.98 0.85 -3.98
CA VAL A 58 -6.14 -0.61 -4.03
C VAL A 58 -6.77 -1.06 -5.35
N MET A 59 -7.79 -0.35 -5.82
CA MET A 59 -8.43 -0.64 -7.11
C MET A 59 -7.46 -0.44 -8.29
N GLU A 60 -6.78 0.70 -8.34
CA GLU A 60 -5.91 1.06 -9.47
C GLU A 60 -4.61 0.26 -9.52
N ARG A 61 -4.00 -0.02 -8.36
CA ARG A 61 -2.72 -0.75 -8.30
C ARG A 61 -2.87 -2.24 -8.55
N PHE A 62 -4.01 -2.81 -8.17
CA PHE A 62 -4.24 -4.25 -8.23
C PHE A 62 -5.27 -4.66 -9.29
N ASP A 63 -5.78 -3.70 -10.06
CA ASP A 63 -6.78 -3.92 -11.10
C ASP A 63 -8.02 -4.65 -10.56
N LEU A 64 -8.50 -4.20 -9.40
CA LEU A 64 -9.61 -4.80 -8.67
C LEU A 64 -10.91 -4.00 -8.85
N SER A 65 -12.03 -4.71 -8.89
CA SER A 65 -13.35 -4.08 -8.73
C SER A 65 -13.52 -3.52 -7.32
N ALA A 66 -14.42 -2.55 -7.17
CA ALA A 66 -14.73 -1.96 -5.86
C ALA A 66 -15.06 -3.01 -4.78
N ASP A 67 -15.89 -4.01 -5.12
CA ASP A 67 -16.26 -5.08 -4.18
C ASP A 67 -15.05 -5.94 -3.73
N LYS A 68 -14.11 -6.20 -4.66
CA LYS A 68 -12.89 -6.97 -4.35
C LYS A 68 -11.90 -6.15 -3.54
N ALA A 69 -11.78 -4.86 -3.85
CA ALA A 69 -10.95 -3.93 -3.08
C ALA A 69 -11.45 -3.81 -1.64
N GLU A 70 -12.75 -3.63 -1.44
CA GLU A 70 -13.36 -3.57 -0.10
C GLU A 70 -13.12 -4.87 0.67
N ALA A 71 -13.37 -6.03 0.04
CA ALA A 71 -13.13 -7.32 0.66
C ALA A 71 -11.65 -7.54 1.05
N LEU A 72 -10.70 -6.97 0.28
CA LEU A 72 -9.28 -7.05 0.60
C LEU A 72 -8.91 -6.11 1.76
N ILE A 73 -9.50 -4.92 1.82
CA ILE A 73 -9.34 -3.98 2.93
C ILE A 73 -9.88 -4.58 4.22
N GLU A 74 -11.09 -5.14 4.22
CA GLU A 74 -11.68 -5.82 5.38
C GLU A 74 -10.81 -6.99 5.87
N GLN A 75 -10.24 -7.78 4.95
CA GLN A 75 -9.31 -8.85 5.30
C GLN A 75 -8.02 -8.30 5.93
N ALA A 76 -7.50 -7.20 5.43
CA ALA A 76 -6.30 -6.55 5.94
C ALA A 76 -6.54 -6.00 7.36
N GLU A 77 -7.66 -5.32 7.59
CA GLU A 77 -8.10 -4.86 8.91
C GLU A 77 -8.21 -6.03 9.90
N ALA A 78 -8.89 -7.12 9.50
CA ALA A 78 -9.01 -8.31 10.34
C ALA A 78 -7.64 -8.93 10.66
N ALA A 79 -6.70 -8.92 9.71
CA ALA A 79 -5.35 -9.42 9.92
C ALA A 79 -4.55 -8.55 10.91
N LEU A 80 -4.70 -7.23 10.85
CA LEU A 80 -4.09 -6.29 11.79
C LEU A 80 -4.66 -6.45 13.22
N GLN A 81 -5.98 -6.64 13.33
CA GLN A 81 -6.63 -6.91 14.63
C GLN A 81 -6.13 -8.21 15.29
N GLN A 82 -5.76 -9.21 14.48
CA GLN A 82 -5.20 -10.47 14.98
C GLN A 82 -3.70 -10.38 15.33
N SER A 83 -2.99 -9.37 14.80
CA SER A 83 -1.56 -9.19 15.00
C SER A 83 -1.15 -7.75 14.69
N THR A 84 -0.91 -6.94 15.72
CA THR A 84 -0.36 -5.58 15.60
C THR A 84 1.14 -5.56 15.27
N ASP A 85 1.63 -6.60 14.59
CA ASP A 85 3.05 -6.83 14.39
C ASP A 85 3.48 -6.41 12.99
N PHE A 86 3.95 -5.16 12.89
CA PHE A 86 4.62 -4.62 11.71
C PHE A 86 5.62 -5.60 11.11
N TYR A 87 6.37 -6.34 11.95
CA TYR A 87 7.42 -7.23 11.48
C TYR A 87 6.87 -8.37 10.62
N ARG A 88 5.64 -8.85 10.88
CA ARG A 88 5.03 -9.91 10.07
C ARG A 88 4.77 -9.42 8.64
N PHE A 89 4.12 -8.28 8.49
CA PHE A 89 3.79 -7.73 7.17
C PHE A 89 5.05 -7.24 6.45
N THR A 90 5.95 -6.53 7.14
CA THR A 90 7.21 -6.09 6.51
C THR A 90 8.11 -7.26 6.13
N SER A 91 8.08 -8.38 6.85
CA SER A 91 8.83 -9.59 6.47
C SER A 91 8.26 -10.25 5.22
N ALA A 92 6.93 -10.34 5.10
CA ALA A 92 6.28 -10.84 3.90
C ALA A 92 6.62 -9.97 2.68
N ILE A 93 6.55 -8.64 2.85
CA ILE A 93 6.91 -7.69 1.79
C ILE A 93 8.40 -7.79 1.46
N ASN A 94 9.28 -7.91 2.44
CA ASN A 94 10.71 -8.04 2.19
C ASN A 94 11.08 -9.32 1.41
N LEU A 95 10.29 -10.38 1.55
CA LEU A 95 10.47 -11.65 0.86
C LEU A 95 9.92 -11.62 -0.57
N GLU A 96 8.77 -10.96 -0.77
CA GLU A 96 7.98 -11.05 -2.00
C GLU A 96 8.06 -9.82 -2.91
N PHE A 97 8.51 -8.67 -2.40
CA PHE A 97 8.69 -7.43 -3.16
C PHE A 97 10.15 -7.23 -3.54
N ASP A 98 10.38 -6.79 -4.78
CA ASP A 98 11.67 -6.24 -5.18
C ASP A 98 11.88 -4.80 -4.65
N HIS A 99 13.03 -4.20 -4.94
CA HIS A 99 13.35 -2.86 -4.44
C HIS A 99 12.43 -1.77 -5.01
N ASP A 100 12.08 -1.86 -6.29
CA ASP A 100 11.26 -0.85 -6.95
C ASP A 100 9.82 -0.94 -6.44
N GLU A 101 9.29 -2.15 -6.26
CA GLU A 101 7.97 -2.37 -5.68
C GLU A 101 7.88 -1.85 -4.23
N LYS A 102 8.97 -1.92 -3.44
CA LYS A 102 9.02 -1.33 -2.09
C LYS A 102 9.02 0.19 -2.13
N ILE A 103 9.73 0.80 -3.08
CA ILE A 103 9.69 2.26 -3.29
C ILE A 103 8.27 2.69 -3.65
N GLU A 104 7.62 1.99 -4.58
CA GLU A 104 6.24 2.27 -4.98
C GLU A 104 5.25 2.12 -3.82
N LEU A 105 5.46 1.13 -2.94
CA LEU A 105 4.66 1.00 -1.74
C LEU A 105 4.81 2.21 -0.82
N ILE A 106 6.05 2.66 -0.54
CA ILE A 106 6.28 3.86 0.28
C ILE A 106 5.66 5.11 -0.36
N GLU A 107 5.70 5.23 -1.69
CA GLU A 107 5.02 6.31 -2.42
C GLU A 107 3.51 6.27 -2.21
N SER A 108 2.90 5.08 -2.24
CA SER A 108 1.46 4.91 -1.97
C SER A 108 1.09 5.32 -0.55
N LEU A 109 1.96 5.01 0.43
CA LEU A 109 1.73 5.44 1.82
C LEU A 109 1.78 6.96 1.96
N TRP A 110 2.62 7.64 1.17
CA TRP A 110 2.64 9.10 1.12
C TRP A 110 1.38 9.68 0.48
N GLN A 111 0.88 9.08 -0.60
CA GLN A 111 -0.37 9.50 -1.25
C GLN A 111 -1.55 9.38 -0.30
N LEU A 112 -1.57 8.35 0.54
CA LEU A 112 -2.60 8.16 1.57
C LEU A 112 -2.55 9.22 2.66
N ALA A 113 -1.39 9.37 3.30
CA ALA A 113 -1.19 10.32 4.40
C ALA A 113 -1.16 11.79 3.95
N TYR A 114 -1.37 12.06 2.66
CA TYR A 114 -1.51 13.42 2.13
C TYR A 114 -2.86 13.63 1.45
N ALA A 115 -3.76 12.66 1.51
CA ALA A 115 -5.04 12.69 0.80
C ALA A 115 -5.98 13.83 1.25
N ASP A 116 -5.80 14.33 2.45
CA ASP A 116 -6.53 15.47 3.03
C ASP A 116 -5.74 16.80 2.96
N GLU A 117 -4.63 16.83 2.20
CA GLU A 117 -3.67 17.93 2.10
C GLU A 117 -2.93 18.26 3.43
N HIS A 118 -3.03 17.39 4.44
CA HIS A 118 -2.44 17.58 5.77
C HIS A 118 -1.67 16.35 6.25
N LEU A 119 -0.34 16.40 6.13
CA LEU A 119 0.51 15.35 6.69
C LEU A 119 0.81 15.56 8.18
N ASP A 120 0.33 14.66 9.05
CA ASP A 120 0.63 14.68 10.49
C ASP A 120 2.03 14.09 10.80
N ALA A 121 2.62 14.55 11.90
CA ALA A 121 3.93 14.09 12.36
C ALA A 121 3.96 12.60 12.75
N ILE A 122 2.85 12.06 13.26
CA ILE A 122 2.70 10.66 13.66
C ILE A 122 2.66 9.77 12.41
N GLU A 123 1.86 10.11 11.40
CA GLU A 123 1.81 9.38 10.13
C GLU A 123 3.16 9.37 9.43
N GLN A 124 3.80 10.55 9.35
CA GLN A 124 5.16 10.67 8.82
C GLN A 124 6.15 9.79 9.59
N HIS A 125 6.01 9.68 10.91
CA HIS A 125 6.86 8.81 11.73
C HIS A 125 6.63 7.34 11.39
N VAL A 126 5.38 6.91 11.18
CA VAL A 126 5.03 5.54 10.83
C VAL A 126 5.55 5.18 9.44
N ILE A 127 5.33 6.03 8.42
CA ILE A 127 5.86 5.82 7.07
C ILE A 127 7.40 5.71 7.10
N ARG A 128 8.07 6.56 7.88
CA ARG A 128 9.54 6.47 8.06
C ARG A 128 9.97 5.16 8.70
N LYS A 129 9.25 4.69 9.72
CA LYS A 129 9.51 3.40 10.37
C LYS A 129 9.34 2.25 9.37
N LEU A 130 8.27 2.27 8.58
CA LEU A 130 8.01 1.28 7.53
C LEU A 130 9.11 1.28 6.47
N ALA A 131 9.54 2.45 5.98
CA ALA A 131 10.65 2.55 5.03
C ALA A 131 11.94 1.90 5.57
N SER A 132 12.24 2.10 6.86
CA SER A 132 13.38 1.45 7.51
C SER A 132 13.22 -0.08 7.58
N LEU A 133 12.02 -0.58 7.91
CA LEU A 133 11.74 -2.02 7.99
C LEU A 133 11.75 -2.69 6.62
N LEU A 134 11.36 -1.96 5.57
CA LEU A 134 11.39 -2.42 4.18
C LEU A 134 12.75 -2.24 3.51
N HIS A 135 13.77 -1.78 4.25
CA HIS A 135 15.12 -1.54 3.74
C HIS A 135 15.18 -0.53 2.58
N VAL A 136 14.23 0.42 2.53
CA VAL A 136 14.23 1.53 1.58
C VAL A 136 15.24 2.58 2.05
N SER A 137 16.10 3.02 1.14
CA SER A 137 17.16 3.98 1.49
C SER A 137 16.55 5.33 1.88
N HIS A 138 17.25 6.09 2.74
CA HIS A 138 16.78 7.43 3.10
C HIS A 138 16.61 8.35 1.88
N LYS A 139 17.48 8.19 0.88
CA LYS A 139 17.40 8.94 -0.38
C LYS A 139 16.11 8.63 -1.13
N ASP A 140 15.77 7.35 -1.27
CA ASP A 140 14.56 6.92 -1.97
C ASP A 140 13.30 7.33 -1.22
N PHE A 141 13.32 7.24 0.12
CA PHE A 141 12.24 7.71 0.98
C PHE A 141 11.93 9.21 0.82
N ILE A 142 12.96 10.06 0.69
CA ILE A 142 12.77 11.48 0.43
C ILE A 142 12.27 11.69 -1.00
N ALA A 143 12.79 10.93 -1.98
CA ALA A 143 12.36 11.04 -3.36
C ALA A 143 10.88 10.70 -3.55
N THR A 144 10.36 9.67 -2.88
CA THR A 144 8.93 9.33 -2.94
C THR A 144 8.05 10.41 -2.35
N LYS A 145 8.46 11.02 -1.21
CA LYS A 145 7.73 12.16 -0.63
C LYS A 145 7.65 13.33 -1.61
N LEU A 146 8.76 13.68 -2.25
CA LEU A 146 8.81 14.80 -3.19
C LEU A 146 7.89 14.57 -4.40
N ARG A 147 7.81 13.34 -4.93
CA ARG A 147 6.89 13.04 -6.04
C ARG A 147 5.44 13.34 -5.71
N VAL A 148 4.99 12.93 -4.52
CA VAL A 148 3.60 13.15 -4.10
C VAL A 148 3.33 14.63 -3.87
N VAL A 149 4.22 15.33 -3.16
CA VAL A 149 4.04 16.77 -2.86
C VAL A 149 4.18 17.65 -4.11
N GLU A 150 4.99 17.27 -5.09
CA GLU A 150 5.14 18.01 -6.35
C GLU A 150 4.05 17.68 -7.40
N GLU A 151 3.29 16.59 -7.24
CA GLU A 151 2.16 16.25 -8.12
C GLU A 151 0.90 17.11 -7.87
N ASP A 152 0.79 17.74 -6.69
CA ASP A 152 -0.35 18.57 -6.28
C ASP A 152 -0.16 20.10 -6.51
N ASP A 153 0.96 20.54 -7.11
CA ASP A 153 1.29 21.95 -7.49
C ASP A 153 1.03 22.26 -8.98
#